data_AF-A0A6N4T9A9-F1
#
_entry.id   AF-A0A6N4T9A9-F1
#
_cell.length_a   1.000
_cell.length_b   1.000
_cell.length_c   1.000
_cell.angle_alpha   90.00
_cell.angle_beta   90.00
_cell.angle_gamma   90.00
#
_symmetry.space_group_name_H-M   'P 1'
#
loop_
_entity.id
_entity.type
_entity.pdbx_description
1 polymer ?
#
loop_
_entity_poly.entity_id
_entity_poly.type
_entity_poly.pdbx_seq_one_letter_code
_entity_poly.pdbx_strand_id
1 'polypeptide(L)'
;MKKQMIVISTFATVLMSAWSAQAQQAGLSDYYLAPVEAQIQANNLASGKAGAVAGTWLTQSGSLEVQISNCGDALCGKVSKVNDAANLSNMTAMGSAATPASAAPVLGKTIMEGFTPGKADTWSGKIFNRADGQTYACQMRMLNPTELEVTAYKDKPENGRTQVWTRVSNIITAQK
;
A
#
# COMPACT_ATOMS: atom_id res chain seq x y z
N MET A 1 77.78 -0.31 45.21
CA MET A 1 78.84 -0.81 44.31
C MET A 1 78.22 -1.78 43.31
N LYS A 2 78.69 -1.73 42.05
CA LYS A 2 78.29 -2.45 40.83
C LYS A 2 77.27 -1.72 39.93
N LYS A 3 77.70 -1.66 38.66
CA LYS A 3 77.31 -0.84 37.52
C LYS A 3 76.37 -1.62 36.58
N GLN A 4 75.51 -0.89 35.87
CA GLN A 4 75.12 -0.99 34.44
C GLN A 4 74.92 -2.37 33.79
N MET A 5 73.76 -2.61 33.14
CA MET A 5 73.64 -2.51 31.67
C MET A 5 72.22 -2.81 31.16
N ILE A 6 71.85 -2.05 30.14
CA ILE A 6 70.65 -2.08 29.28
C ILE A 6 70.65 -3.31 28.38
N VAL A 7 69.48 -3.91 28.09
CA VAL A 7 69.11 -4.31 26.72
C VAL A 7 67.59 -4.12 26.51
N ILE A 8 67.27 -3.41 25.44
CA ILE A 8 65.96 -3.08 24.87
C ILE A 8 65.41 -4.32 24.13
N SER A 9 64.13 -4.67 24.28
CA SER A 9 63.47 -5.53 23.28
C SER A 9 61.97 -5.27 23.19
N THR A 10 61.64 -4.41 22.23
CA THR A 10 60.57 -4.56 21.22
C THR A 10 59.18 -5.04 21.64
N PHE A 11 58.24 -4.08 21.58
CA PHE A 11 56.79 -4.25 21.45
C PHE A 11 56.42 -5.21 20.31
N ALA A 12 55.63 -6.24 20.60
CA ALA A 12 54.95 -7.05 19.59
C ALA A 12 53.50 -6.58 19.45
N THR A 13 53.28 -5.81 18.40
CA THR A 13 52.00 -5.39 17.83
C THR A 13 51.19 -6.61 17.38
N VAL A 14 49.93 -6.69 17.83
CA VAL A 14 48.94 -7.60 17.24
C VAL A 14 48.52 -7.00 15.90
N LEU A 15 48.78 -7.76 14.84
CA LEU A 15 48.60 -7.40 13.44
C LEU A 15 47.11 -7.26 13.09
N MET A 16 46.67 -6.04 12.79
CA MET A 16 45.54 -5.80 11.90
C MET A 16 45.95 -6.24 10.50
N SER A 17 45.32 -7.30 9.98
CA SER A 17 45.41 -7.64 8.57
C SER A 17 44.59 -6.63 7.76
N ALA A 18 45.22 -5.51 7.41
CA ALA A 18 44.81 -4.69 6.28
C ALA A 18 45.25 -5.40 5.01
N TRP A 19 44.36 -6.15 4.37
CA TRP A 19 44.64 -6.65 3.03
C TRP A 19 44.46 -5.48 2.06
N SER A 20 45.58 -5.05 1.50
CA SER A 20 45.71 -4.02 0.48
C SER A 20 44.96 -4.44 -0.78
N ALA A 21 43.92 -3.69 -1.16
CA ALA A 21 43.45 -3.68 -2.52
C ALA A 21 44.27 -2.63 -3.28
N GLN A 22 45.26 -3.08 -4.04
CA GLN A 22 45.97 -2.25 -5.02
C GLN A 22 44.97 -1.72 -6.05
N ALA A 23 44.70 -0.42 -6.00
CA ALA A 23 44.04 0.30 -7.08
C ALA A 23 45.02 0.46 -8.26
N GLN A 24 44.84 -0.33 -9.33
CA GLN A 24 45.45 -0.05 -10.63
C GLN A 24 44.56 0.97 -11.37
N GLN A 25 45.17 2.10 -11.71
CA GLN A 25 44.57 3.16 -12.53
C GLN A 25 44.36 2.64 -13.96
N ALA A 26 43.11 2.64 -14.42
CA ALA A 26 42.76 2.60 -15.83
C ALA A 26 42.00 3.88 -16.16
N GLY A 27 42.54 4.64 -17.12
CA GLY A 27 42.04 5.94 -17.52
C GLY A 27 40.77 5.89 -18.37
N LEU A 28 40.07 7.03 -18.29
CA LEU A 28 39.32 7.71 -19.35
C LEU A 28 38.29 6.91 -20.16
N SER A 29 37.08 6.82 -19.62
CA SER A 29 35.84 7.05 -20.38
C SER A 29 34.70 7.34 -19.39
N ASP A 30 34.29 8.61 -19.33
CA ASP A 30 33.19 9.13 -18.52
C ASP A 30 31.85 8.47 -18.85
N TYR A 31 31.38 7.55 -18.02
CA TYR A 31 29.96 7.32 -17.79
C TYR A 31 29.75 6.95 -16.32
N TYR A 32 29.42 7.96 -15.52
CA TYR A 32 29.04 7.82 -14.11
C TYR A 32 27.66 7.14 -14.04
N LEU A 33 27.62 5.81 -14.14
CA LEU A 33 26.45 5.05 -13.71
C LEU A 33 26.45 5.06 -12.18
N ALA A 34 25.57 5.86 -11.59
CA ALA A 34 25.23 5.70 -10.19
C ALA A 34 24.87 4.22 -9.94
N PRO A 35 25.34 3.60 -8.85
CA PRO A 35 25.01 2.21 -8.56
C PRO A 35 23.48 2.08 -8.47
N VAL A 36 22.91 1.23 -9.33
CA VAL A 36 21.47 0.90 -9.42
C VAL A 36 20.86 0.44 -8.07
N GLU A 37 21.70 0.13 -7.09
CA GLU A 37 21.36 -0.20 -5.71
C GLU A 37 20.59 0.94 -5.00
N ALA A 38 20.88 2.20 -5.34
CA ALA A 38 20.19 3.35 -4.77
C ALA A 38 18.77 3.56 -5.35
N GLN A 39 18.48 3.01 -6.53
CA GLN A 39 17.19 3.20 -7.20
C GLN A 39 16.11 2.20 -6.74
N ILE A 40 16.51 1.04 -6.18
CA ILE A 40 15.56 0.04 -5.68
C ILE A 40 14.91 0.49 -4.36
N GLN A 41 15.61 1.29 -3.55
CA GLN A 41 15.10 1.73 -2.24
C GLN A 41 14.00 2.82 -2.35
N ALA A 42 14.05 3.67 -3.37
CA ALA A 42 13.04 4.72 -3.57
C ALA A 42 11.69 4.17 -4.06
N ASN A 43 11.69 3.13 -4.91
CA ASN A 43 10.46 2.52 -5.39
C ASN A 43 9.72 1.75 -4.29
N ASN A 44 10.43 1.17 -3.32
CA ASN A 44 9.79 0.39 -2.24
C ASN A 44 9.03 1.26 -1.20
N LEU A 45 9.35 2.54 -1.06
CA LEU A 45 8.67 3.40 -0.07
C LEU A 45 7.28 3.85 -0.56
N ALA A 46 7.13 4.09 -1.87
CA ALA A 46 5.83 4.36 -2.48
C ALA A 46 5.00 3.07 -2.64
N SER A 47 5.65 1.95 -2.95
CA SER A 47 5.02 0.62 -3.00
C SER A 47 4.63 0.07 -1.62
N GLY A 48 5.32 0.47 -0.55
CA GLY A 48 5.08 -0.03 0.80
C GLY A 48 3.73 0.40 1.40
N LYS A 49 3.33 1.66 1.18
CA LYS A 49 2.03 2.18 1.65
C LYS A 49 0.89 1.76 0.74
N ALA A 50 1.00 1.98 -0.57
CA ALA A 50 -0.05 1.57 -1.50
C ALA A 50 -0.27 0.04 -1.47
N GLY A 51 0.82 -0.73 -1.31
CA GLY A 51 0.78 -2.18 -1.15
C GLY A 51 0.08 -2.63 0.14
N ALA A 52 0.13 -1.83 1.22
CA ALA A 52 -0.54 -2.18 2.48
C ALA A 52 -2.06 -2.21 2.36
N VAL A 53 -2.67 -1.30 1.59
CA VAL A 53 -4.14 -1.24 1.41
C VAL A 53 -4.64 -2.06 0.22
N ALA A 54 -3.80 -2.30 -0.78
CA ALA A 54 -4.15 -3.15 -1.91
C ALA A 54 -4.63 -4.53 -1.43
N GLY A 55 -5.68 -5.06 -2.06
CA GLY A 55 -6.30 -6.33 -1.69
C GLY A 55 -7.83 -6.30 -1.77
N THR A 56 -8.43 -7.44 -1.43
CA THR A 56 -9.90 -7.58 -1.36
C THR A 56 -10.38 -7.31 0.06
N TRP A 57 -11.41 -6.49 0.18
CA TRP A 57 -12.00 -6.08 1.46
C TRP A 57 -13.50 -6.35 1.48
N LEU A 58 -13.97 -7.00 2.53
CA LEU A 58 -15.39 -7.20 2.81
C LEU A 58 -15.93 -5.97 3.54
N THR A 59 -17.02 -5.40 3.04
CA THR A 59 -17.68 -4.26 3.71
C THR A 59 -18.19 -4.68 5.09
N GLN A 60 -18.33 -3.73 6.01
CA GLN A 60 -18.83 -4.01 7.38
C GLN A 60 -20.17 -4.76 7.38
N SER A 61 -21.05 -4.47 6.40
CA SER A 61 -22.34 -5.15 6.25
C SER A 61 -22.23 -6.59 5.74
N GLY A 62 -21.07 -7.03 5.26
CA GLY A 62 -20.85 -8.31 4.59
C GLY A 62 -21.41 -8.39 3.16
N SER A 63 -22.02 -7.31 2.65
CA SER A 63 -22.79 -7.34 1.40
C SER A 63 -21.93 -7.32 0.13
N LEU A 64 -20.75 -6.70 0.19
CA LEU A 64 -19.88 -6.50 -0.97
C LEU A 64 -18.42 -6.83 -0.61
N GLU A 65 -17.72 -7.41 -1.58
CA GLU A 65 -16.26 -7.46 -1.57
C GLU A 65 -15.74 -6.45 -2.59
N VAL A 66 -14.76 -5.66 -2.17
CA VAL A 66 -14.17 -4.57 -2.95
C VAL A 66 -12.69 -4.87 -3.12
N GLN A 67 -12.27 -5.05 -4.36
CA GLN A 67 -10.86 -5.15 -4.72
C GLN A 67 -10.28 -3.75 -4.86
N ILE A 68 -9.35 -3.40 -3.97
CA ILE A 68 -8.55 -2.18 -4.05
C ILE A 68 -7.23 -2.51 -4.77
N SER A 69 -6.92 -1.72 -5.80
CA SER A 69 -5.70 -1.87 -6.61
C SER A 69 -5.24 -0.51 -7.16
N ASN A 70 -4.00 -0.44 -7.63
CA ASN A 70 -3.52 0.73 -8.34
C ASN A 70 -4.32 1.00 -9.62
N CYS A 71 -4.56 2.28 -9.90
CA CYS A 71 -5.18 2.81 -11.10
C CYS A 71 -4.41 4.05 -11.54
N GLY A 72 -3.23 3.83 -12.15
CA GLY A 72 -2.24 4.89 -12.37
C GLY A 72 -1.54 5.24 -11.05
N ASP A 73 -1.45 6.53 -10.74
CA ASP A 73 -0.76 7.04 -9.54
C ASP A 73 -1.63 7.00 -8.26
N ALA A 74 -2.89 6.55 -8.38
CA ALA A 74 -3.83 6.45 -7.27
C ALA A 74 -4.25 4.99 -7.01
N LEU A 75 -4.98 4.78 -5.91
CA LEU A 75 -5.72 3.56 -5.65
C LEU A 75 -7.19 3.74 -6.05
N CYS A 76 -7.77 2.68 -6.61
CA CYS A 76 -9.18 2.58 -6.93
C CYS A 76 -9.73 1.27 -6.37
N GLY A 77 -11.01 1.29 -5.98
CA GLY A 77 -11.73 0.11 -5.50
C GLY A 77 -12.85 -0.28 -6.45
N LYS A 78 -12.86 -1.54 -6.87
CA LYS A 78 -13.90 -2.13 -7.72
C LYS A 78 -14.62 -3.24 -6.97
N VAL A 79 -15.92 -3.40 -7.18
CA VAL A 79 -16.67 -4.50 -6.58
C VAL A 79 -16.24 -5.82 -7.23
N SER A 80 -15.61 -6.70 -6.45
CA SER A 80 -15.17 -8.03 -6.90
C SER A 80 -16.25 -9.09 -6.70
N LYS A 81 -17.10 -8.92 -5.68
CA LYS A 81 -18.19 -9.86 -5.38
C LYS A 81 -19.36 -9.15 -4.70
N VAL A 82 -20.56 -9.66 -4.94
CA VAL A 82 -21.79 -9.27 -4.25
C VAL A 82 -22.25 -10.50 -3.47
N ASN A 83 -22.26 -10.41 -2.15
CA ASN A 83 -22.59 -11.53 -1.25
C ASN A 83 -24.07 -11.54 -0.84
N ASP A 84 -24.79 -10.44 -1.07
CA ASP A 84 -26.20 -10.30 -0.73
C ASP A 84 -27.07 -10.12 -1.98
N ALA A 85 -28.03 -11.03 -2.18
CA ALA A 85 -28.98 -11.01 -3.29
C ALA A 85 -29.87 -9.75 -3.29
N ALA A 86 -30.17 -9.15 -2.14
CA ALA A 86 -30.92 -7.90 -2.06
C ALA A 86 -30.12 -6.72 -2.66
N ASN A 87 -28.79 -6.83 -2.64
CA ASN A 87 -27.91 -5.81 -3.21
C ASN A 87 -27.71 -5.95 -4.72
N LEU A 88 -28.14 -7.06 -5.33
CA LEU A 88 -28.13 -7.27 -6.78
C LEU A 88 -29.10 -6.32 -7.52
N SER A 89 -30.16 -5.86 -6.84
CA SER A 89 -31.34 -5.24 -7.48
C SER A 89 -31.49 -3.73 -7.32
N ASN A 90 -30.59 -3.02 -6.61
CA ASN A 90 -30.71 -1.57 -6.41
C ASN A 90 -29.64 -0.80 -7.21
N MET A 91 -30.02 -0.35 -8.41
CA MET A 91 -29.19 0.42 -9.33
C MET A 91 -30.05 1.46 -10.07
N THR A 92 -30.21 2.65 -9.49
CA THR A 92 -30.80 3.80 -10.21
C THR A 92 -29.87 5.01 -10.30
N ALA A 93 -28.67 4.95 -9.72
CA ALA A 93 -27.85 6.15 -9.56
C ALA A 93 -26.48 6.14 -10.25
N MET A 94 -26.03 5.01 -10.80
CA MET A 94 -24.90 5.03 -11.73
C MET A 94 -25.40 5.43 -13.12
N GLY A 95 -25.59 6.74 -13.31
CA GLY A 95 -25.75 7.42 -14.60
C GLY A 95 -26.21 6.57 -15.78
N SER A 96 -27.49 6.23 -15.80
CA SER A 96 -28.23 5.85 -17.00
C SER A 96 -29.70 6.06 -16.69
N ALA A 97 -30.41 6.80 -17.54
CA ALA A 97 -31.86 6.82 -17.54
C ALA A 97 -32.34 5.39 -17.80
N ALA A 98 -32.47 4.59 -16.75
CA ALA A 98 -32.92 3.23 -16.82
C ALA A 98 -34.01 3.04 -15.78
N THR A 99 -35.18 2.69 -16.31
CA THR A 99 -36.28 2.05 -15.61
C THR A 99 -35.77 0.96 -14.65
N PRO A 100 -36.54 0.59 -13.61
CA PRO A 100 -36.12 -0.29 -12.50
C PRO A 100 -35.83 -1.76 -12.88
N ALA A 101 -35.40 -2.04 -14.11
CA ALA A 101 -35.17 -3.38 -14.67
C ALA A 101 -33.74 -3.60 -15.23
N SER A 102 -32.79 -2.68 -15.07
CA SER A 102 -31.40 -2.89 -15.54
C SER A 102 -30.48 -3.36 -14.41
N ALA A 103 -30.64 -4.62 -14.02
CA ALA A 103 -29.70 -5.35 -13.17
C ALA A 103 -28.41 -5.70 -13.93
N ALA A 104 -27.62 -4.69 -14.32
CA ALA A 104 -26.25 -4.94 -14.80
C ALA A 104 -25.39 -5.24 -13.57
N PRO A 105 -24.85 -6.46 -13.39
CA PRO A 105 -24.28 -6.90 -12.12
C PRO A 105 -23.23 -5.90 -11.62
N VAL A 106 -23.38 -5.47 -10.37
CA VAL A 106 -22.52 -4.49 -9.66
C VAL A 106 -21.02 -4.87 -9.74
N LEU A 107 -20.74 -6.13 -10.07
CA LEU A 107 -19.43 -6.68 -10.37
C LEU A 107 -18.65 -5.82 -11.39
N GLY A 108 -17.41 -5.50 -11.01
CA GLY A 108 -16.47 -4.77 -11.84
C GLY A 108 -16.67 -3.25 -11.88
N LYS A 109 -17.75 -2.71 -11.28
CA LYS A 109 -17.94 -1.26 -11.16
C LYS A 109 -16.94 -0.67 -10.16
N THR A 110 -16.32 0.45 -10.54
CA THR A 110 -15.50 1.25 -9.64
C THR A 110 -16.42 2.03 -8.70
N ILE A 111 -16.23 1.86 -7.39
CA ILE A 111 -16.97 2.59 -6.35
C ILE A 111 -16.07 3.49 -5.50
N MET A 112 -14.75 3.36 -5.67
CA MET A 112 -13.74 4.10 -4.93
C MET A 112 -12.69 4.62 -5.91
N GLU A 113 -12.41 5.91 -5.87
CA GLU A 113 -11.61 6.59 -6.90
C GLU A 113 -10.63 7.59 -6.30
N GLY A 114 -9.45 7.69 -6.93
CA GLY A 114 -8.49 8.75 -6.68
C GLY A 114 -7.87 8.73 -5.29
N PHE A 115 -7.73 7.56 -4.66
CA PHE A 115 -7.15 7.47 -3.34
C PHE A 115 -5.63 7.69 -3.38
N THR A 116 -5.18 8.73 -2.71
CA THR A 116 -3.77 9.12 -2.63
C THR A 116 -3.26 9.00 -1.20
N PRO A 117 -2.00 8.60 -0.98
CA PRO A 117 -1.46 8.40 0.36
C PRO A 117 -1.34 9.72 1.13
N GLY A 118 -1.77 9.69 2.38
CA GLY A 118 -1.64 10.75 3.37
C GLY A 118 -0.66 10.42 4.49
N LYS A 119 -0.86 11.04 5.65
CA LYS A 119 -0.06 10.82 6.87
C LYS A 119 -0.58 9.60 7.63
N ALA A 120 0.26 8.97 8.47
CA ALA A 120 -0.15 7.92 9.42
C ALA A 120 -1.04 6.82 8.81
N ASP A 121 -0.61 6.23 7.68
CA ASP A 121 -1.32 5.14 7.00
C ASP A 121 -2.78 5.47 6.68
N THR A 122 -2.98 6.68 6.15
CA THR A 122 -4.26 7.14 5.61
C THR A 122 -4.18 7.33 4.10
N TRP A 123 -5.34 7.23 3.44
CA TRP A 123 -5.52 7.59 2.04
C TRP A 123 -6.79 8.42 1.89
N SER A 124 -6.74 9.44 1.04
CA SER A 124 -7.89 10.29 0.78
C SER A 124 -8.29 10.20 -0.68
N GLY A 125 -9.59 10.06 -0.92
CA GLY A 125 -10.17 9.92 -2.24
C GLY A 125 -11.68 10.13 -2.19
N LYS A 126 -12.41 9.42 -3.05
CA LYS A 126 -13.87 9.51 -3.15
C LYS A 126 -14.51 8.14 -3.16
N ILE A 127 -15.72 8.04 -2.58
CA ILE A 127 -16.52 6.82 -2.58
C ILE A 127 -17.94 7.10 -3.09
N PHE A 128 -18.43 6.27 -3.99
CA PHE A 128 -19.80 6.34 -4.51
C PHE A 128 -20.74 5.54 -3.60
N ASN A 129 -21.78 6.19 -3.09
CA ASN A 129 -22.85 5.54 -2.36
C ASN A 129 -24.01 5.20 -3.31
N ARG A 130 -24.24 3.90 -3.50
CA ARG A 130 -25.36 3.38 -4.30
C ARG A 130 -26.74 3.72 -3.76
N ALA A 131 -26.88 3.91 -2.44
CA ALA A 131 -28.18 4.06 -1.79
C ALA A 131 -28.85 5.40 -2.12
N ASP A 132 -28.05 6.45 -2.26
CA ASP A 132 -28.51 7.81 -2.58
C ASP A 132 -27.98 8.31 -3.94
N GLY A 133 -27.02 7.60 -4.53
CA GLY A 133 -26.45 7.95 -5.81
C GLY A 133 -25.39 9.03 -5.82
N GLN A 134 -24.85 9.35 -4.65
CA GLN A 134 -23.93 10.45 -4.49
C GLN A 134 -22.50 9.96 -4.26
N THR A 135 -21.55 10.78 -4.68
CA THR A 135 -20.13 10.57 -4.40
C THR A 135 -19.71 11.44 -3.23
N TYR A 136 -19.13 10.81 -2.22
CA TYR A 136 -18.65 11.45 -0.99
C TYR A 136 -17.13 11.50 -0.98
N ALA A 137 -16.58 12.49 -0.27
CA ALA A 137 -15.18 12.44 0.11
C ALA A 137 -14.99 11.26 1.07
N CYS A 138 -13.85 10.58 0.96
CA CYS A 138 -13.61 9.37 1.72
C CYS A 138 -12.16 9.33 2.20
N GLN A 139 -11.98 8.92 3.45
CA GLN A 139 -10.68 8.59 4.01
C GLN A 139 -10.64 7.10 4.33
N MET A 140 -9.55 6.45 3.94
CA MET A 140 -9.19 5.11 4.40
C MET A 140 -8.08 5.22 5.43
N ARG A 141 -8.12 4.39 6.46
CA ARG A 141 -7.04 4.25 7.44
C ARG A 141 -6.83 2.78 7.77
N MET A 142 -5.59 2.31 7.65
CA MET A 142 -5.25 0.95 8.11
C MET A 142 -5.27 0.92 9.63
N LEU A 143 -6.14 0.11 10.22
CA LEU A 143 -6.15 -0.12 11.67
C LEU A 143 -5.16 -1.22 12.04
N ASN A 144 -5.12 -2.28 11.24
CA ASN A 144 -4.17 -3.39 11.31
C ASN A 144 -4.16 -4.12 9.95
N PRO A 145 -3.32 -5.14 9.74
CA PRO A 145 -3.23 -5.83 8.45
C PRO A 145 -4.55 -6.42 7.93
N THR A 146 -5.54 -6.68 8.80
CA THR A 146 -6.82 -7.31 8.46
C THR A 146 -8.03 -6.37 8.55
N GLU A 147 -7.86 -5.14 9.04
CA GLU A 147 -8.95 -4.19 9.25
C GLU A 147 -8.63 -2.82 8.64
N LEU A 148 -9.54 -2.35 7.80
CA LEU A 148 -9.49 -1.07 7.13
C LEU A 148 -10.66 -0.21 7.60
N GLU A 149 -10.36 0.92 8.21
CA GLU A 149 -11.36 1.92 8.50
C GLU A 149 -11.65 2.74 7.22
N VAL A 150 -12.92 2.88 6.88
CA VAL A 150 -13.41 3.64 5.72
C VAL A 150 -14.42 4.67 6.20
N THR A 151 -14.06 5.95 6.11
CA THR A 151 -14.87 7.07 6.61
C THR A 151 -15.31 7.94 5.44
N ALA A 152 -16.61 7.94 5.15
CA ALA A 152 -17.23 8.77 4.11
C ALA A 152 -17.83 10.05 4.72
N TYR A 153 -17.61 11.20 4.11
CA TYR A 153 -18.04 12.50 4.63
C TYR A 153 -18.36 13.51 3.51
N LYS A 154 -19.16 14.53 3.85
CA LYS A 154 -19.47 15.67 2.98
C LYS A 154 -18.44 16.79 3.12
N ASP A 155 -18.17 17.19 4.37
CA ASP A 155 -17.30 18.34 4.67
C ASP A 155 -15.97 17.91 5.30
N LYS A 156 -16.02 17.23 6.46
CA LYS A 156 -14.82 16.77 7.20
C LYS A 156 -14.98 15.35 7.75
N PRO A 157 -13.88 14.59 7.90
CA PRO A 157 -13.93 13.21 8.41
C PRO A 157 -14.59 13.05 9.78
N GLU A 158 -14.49 14.05 10.68
CA GLU A 158 -15.01 13.95 12.05
C GLU A 158 -16.55 13.89 12.11
N ASN A 159 -17.22 14.38 11.07
CA ASN A 159 -18.68 14.30 10.92
C ASN A 159 -19.10 13.20 9.93
N GLY A 160 -18.15 12.35 9.52
CA GLY A 160 -18.37 11.29 8.57
C GLY A 160 -19.11 10.09 9.15
N ARG A 161 -19.44 9.15 8.26
CA ARG A 161 -19.85 7.81 8.63
C ARG A 161 -18.69 6.86 8.44
N THR A 162 -18.29 6.21 9.52
CA THR A 162 -17.18 5.26 9.55
C THR A 162 -17.69 3.83 9.47
N GLN A 163 -17.00 3.02 8.68
CA GLN A 163 -17.16 1.58 8.62
C GLN A 163 -15.80 0.92 8.81
N VAL A 164 -15.80 -0.28 9.39
CA VAL A 164 -14.60 -1.13 9.45
C VAL A 164 -14.79 -2.28 8.48
N TRP A 165 -13.95 -2.33 7.47
CA TRP A 165 -13.92 -3.39 6.46
C TRP A 165 -12.88 -4.42 6.84
N THR A 166 -13.17 -5.69 6.55
CA THR A 166 -12.30 -6.81 6.90
C THR A 166 -11.62 -7.35 5.66
N ARG A 167 -10.32 -7.62 5.74
CA ARG A 167 -9.58 -8.18 4.61
C ARG A 167 -10.07 -9.59 4.32
N VAL A 168 -10.45 -9.84 3.06
CA VAL A 168 -10.74 -11.18 2.60
C VAL A 168 -9.43 -11.91 2.42
N SER A 169 -9.15 -12.84 3.32
CA SER A 169 -7.99 -13.72 3.21
C SER A 169 -8.34 -14.84 2.25
N ASN A 170 -7.79 -14.78 1.03
CA ASN A 170 -7.78 -15.93 0.14
C ASN A 170 -6.74 -16.93 0.67
N ILE A 171 -7.05 -17.59 1.78
CA ILE A 171 -6.39 -18.86 2.09
C ILE A 171 -6.84 -19.80 0.99
N ILE A 172 -6.02 -19.95 -0.05
CA ILE A 172 -6.12 -21.10 -0.93
C ILE A 172 -5.88 -22.27 0.00
N THR A 173 -6.96 -22.88 0.47
CA THR A 173 -6.89 -24.20 1.07
C THR A 173 -6.34 -25.09 -0.04
N ALA A 174 -5.03 -25.30 -0.04
CA ALA A 174 -4.38 -26.36 -0.78
C ALA A 174 -4.94 -27.66 -0.19
N GLN A 175 -6.09 -28.06 -0.71
CA GLN A 175 -6.71 -29.34 -0.40
C GLN A 175 -5.81 -30.40 -1.02
N LYS A 176 -5.09 -31.08 -0.14
CA LYS A 176 -4.35 -32.30 -0.36
C LYS A 176 -5.31 -33.46 -0.57
#